data_AF-A0A442HPI4-F1
#
_entry.id   AF-A0A442HPI4-F1
#
_cell.length_a   1.000
_cell.length_b   1.000
_cell.length_c   1.000
_cell.angle_alpha   90.00
_cell.angle_beta   90.00
_cell.angle_gamma   90.00
#
_symmetry.space_group_name_H-M   'P 1'
#
loop_
_entity.id
_entity.type
_entity.pdbx_description
1 polymer ?
#
loop_
_entity_poly.entity_id
_entity_poly.type
_entity_poly.pdbx_seq_one_letter_code
_entity_poly.pdbx_strand_id
1 'polypeptide(L)' 'AGFADLFDNRWCIFTPLPDTDPEALEKLSEFWRRCGSNIDTMDPQHHDMTLAIVSHLPHIIAYNIVGTADDLESVTKT' A
#
# COMPACT_ATOMS: atom_id res chain seq x y z
N ALA A 1 -1.89 1.83 14.82
CA ALA A 1 -2.57 0.55 15.09
C ALA A 1 -1.52 -0.54 15.16
N GLY A 2 -1.60 -1.44 16.14
CA GLY A 2 -0.62 -2.51 16.36
C GLY A 2 -1.28 -3.74 16.95
N PHE A 3 -2.37 -4.18 16.30
CA PHE A 3 -3.11 -5.38 16.68
C PHE A 3 -2.52 -6.61 16.00
N ALA A 4 -2.70 -7.79 16.60
CA ALA A 4 -2.05 -9.03 16.17
C ALA A 4 -2.51 -9.49 14.78
N ASP A 5 -3.76 -9.20 14.44
CA ASP A 5 -4.48 -9.54 13.22
C ASP A 5 -4.27 -8.53 12.07
N LEU A 6 -3.31 -7.60 12.22
CA LEU A 6 -3.07 -6.53 11.24
C LEU A 6 -2.84 -7.04 9.82
N PHE A 7 -2.23 -8.21 9.71
CA PHE A 7 -1.76 -8.77 8.45
C PHE A 7 -2.62 -9.95 7.95
N ASP A 8 -3.65 -10.33 8.72
CA ASP A 8 -4.54 -11.44 8.40
C ASP A 8 -5.29 -11.17 7.10
N ASN A 9 -5.14 -12.09 6.14
CA ASN A 9 -5.74 -12.02 4.81
C ASN A 9 -5.45 -10.67 4.10
N ARG A 10 -4.26 -10.11 4.35
CA ARG A 10 -3.71 -8.96 3.62
C ARG A 10 -2.64 -9.43 2.65
N TRP A 11 -2.46 -8.69 1.56
CA TRP A 11 -1.42 -8.99 0.58
C TRP A 11 -0.09 -8.36 0.99
N CYS A 12 0.97 -9.15 1.01
CA CYS A 12 2.35 -8.69 1.01
C CYS A 12 2.94 -8.99 -0.36
N ILE A 13 3.29 -7.92 -1.08
CA ILE A 13 3.81 -8.01 -2.44
C ILE A 13 5.32 -7.80 -2.39
N PHE A 14 6.08 -8.74 -2.94
CA PHE A 14 7.50 -8.55 -3.15
C PHE A 14 7.79 -8.05 -4.57
N THR A 15 8.83 -7.23 -4.69
CA THR A 15 9.32 -6.75 -5.98
C THR A 15 10.78 -7.19 -6.19
N PRO A 16 11.04 -8.50 -6.37
CA PRO A 16 12.41 -9.00 -6.49
C PRO A 16 13.10 -8.42 -7.73
N LEU A 17 14.35 -8.01 -7.55
CA LEU A 17 15.28 -7.64 -8.62
C LEU A 17 15.98 -8.90 -9.20
N PRO A 18 16.63 -8.81 -10.37
CA PRO A 18 17.28 -9.97 -11.00
C PRO A 18 18.27 -10.73 -10.11
N ASP A 19 19.01 -10.02 -9.25
CA ASP A 19 20.01 -10.60 -8.36
C ASP A 19 19.47 -10.89 -6.94
N THR A 20 18.14 -10.93 -6.78
CA THR A 20 17.52 -11.24 -5.48
C THR A 20 17.78 -12.69 -5.13
N ASP A 21 18.37 -12.92 -3.94
CA ASP A 21 18.56 -14.26 -3.41
C ASP A 21 17.20 -14.97 -3.19
N PRO A 22 16.93 -16.09 -3.88
CA PRO A 22 15.67 -16.81 -3.75
C PRO A 22 15.47 -17.41 -2.35
N GLU A 23 16.53 -17.78 -1.63
CA GLU A 23 16.41 -18.30 -0.27
C GLU A 23 16.00 -17.21 0.71
N ALA A 24 16.58 -16.01 0.57
CA ALA A 24 16.20 -14.85 1.36
C ALA A 24 14.75 -14.43 1.09
N LEU A 25 14.32 -14.43 -0.18
CA LEU A 25 12.95 -14.13 -0.58
C LEU A 25 11.94 -15.12 0.03
N GLU A 26 12.23 -16.42 -0.04
CA GLU A 26 11.33 -17.43 0.54
C GLU A 26 11.30 -17.35 2.07
N LYS A 27 12.44 -17.09 2.73
CA LYS A 27 12.49 -16.89 4.18
C LYS A 27 11.60 -15.72 4.63
N LEU A 28 11.61 -14.61 3.89
CA LEU A 28 10.72 -13.49 4.15
C LEU A 28 9.26 -13.81 3.79
N SER A 29 9.04 -14.56 2.72
CA SER A 29 7.69 -15.00 2.34
C SER A 29 7.06 -15.87 3.42
N GLU A 30 7.81 -16.82 3.98
CA GLU A 30 7.34 -17.66 5.08
C GLU A 30 7.03 -16.82 6.33
N PHE A 31 7.88 -15.85 6.66
CA PHE A 31 7.61 -14.92 7.76
C PHE A 31 6.25 -14.23 7.60
N TRP A 32 5.97 -13.64 6.42
CA TRP A 32 4.70 -12.94 6.18
C TRP A 32 3.50 -13.87 6.10
N ARG A 33 3.64 -15.08 5.54
CA ARG A 33 2.59 -16.11 5.59
C ARG A 33 2.23 -16.49 7.03
N ARG A 34 3.24 -16.61 7.92
CA ARG A 34 3.01 -16.88 9.35
C ARG A 34 2.35 -15.71 10.08
N CYS A 35 2.50 -14.49 9.58
CA CYS A 35 1.72 -13.32 10.02
C CYS A 35 0.30 -13.28 9.45
N GLY A 36 -0.12 -14.25 8.62
CA GLY A 36 -1.47 -14.32 8.04
C GLY A 36 -1.62 -13.68 6.66
N SER A 37 -0.53 -13.18 6.07
CA SER A 37 -0.57 -12.54 4.75
C SER A 37 -0.57 -13.51 3.58
N ASN A 38 -1.22 -13.11 2.49
CA ASN A 38 -1.07 -13.69 1.16
C ASN A 38 0.18 -13.10 0.49
N ILE A 39 0.93 -13.90 -0.26
CA ILE A 39 2.17 -13.46 -0.93
C ILE A 39 1.99 -13.47 -2.44
N ASP A 40 2.47 -12.42 -3.09
CA ASP A 40 2.65 -12.38 -4.54
C ASP A 40 3.94 -11.62 -4.90
N THR A 41 4.36 -11.72 -6.15
CA THR A 41 5.52 -11.01 -6.68
C THR A 41 5.15 -10.24 -7.94
N MET A 42 5.72 -9.05 -8.11
CA MET A 42 5.58 -8.29 -9.35
C MET A 42 6.84 -7.47 -9.64
N ASP A 43 6.94 -6.96 -10.87
CA ASP A 43 8.00 -6.02 -11.23
C ASP A 43 7.85 -4.70 -10.43
N PRO A 44 8.95 -4.05 -10.00
CA PRO A 44 8.90 -2.77 -9.29
C PRO A 44 8.11 -1.67 -10.02
N GLN A 45 8.25 -1.54 -11.34
CA GLN A 45 7.52 -0.51 -12.09
C GLN A 45 6.01 -0.80 -12.11
N HIS A 46 5.61 -2.05 -12.28
CA HIS A 46 4.21 -2.47 -12.25
C HIS A 46 3.58 -2.28 -10.87
N HIS A 47 4.33 -2.57 -9.79
CA HIS A 47 3.91 -2.28 -8.43
C HIS A 47 3.59 -0.80 -8.22
N ASP A 48 4.52 0.07 -8.59
CA ASP A 48 4.39 1.50 -8.37
C ASP A 48 3.27 2.09 -9.23
N MET A 49 3.13 1.65 -10.48
CA MET A 49 2.02 2.07 -11.34
C MET A 49 0.67 1.64 -10.78
N THR A 50 0.58 0.39 -10.31
CA THR A 50 -0.66 -0.13 -9.70
C THR A 50 -1.03 0.70 -8.48
N LEU A 51 -0.11 0.89 -7.52
CA LEU A 51 -0.38 1.68 -6.32
C LEU A 51 -0.60 3.17 -6.62
N ALA A 52 0.05 3.73 -7.64
CA ALA A 52 -0.22 5.10 -8.08
C ALA A 52 -1.69 5.28 -8.46
N ILE A 53 -2.27 4.32 -9.18
CA ILE A 53 -3.65 4.37 -9.66
C ILE A 53 -4.65 4.02 -8.55
N VAL A 54 -4.44 2.91 -7.82
CA VAL A 54 -5.46 2.37 -6.91
C VAL A 54 -5.32 2.87 -5.47
N SER A 55 -4.21 3.51 -5.11
CA SER A 55 -3.94 3.98 -3.75
C SER A 55 -3.56 5.46 -3.71
N HIS A 56 -2.42 5.87 -4.28
CA HIS A 56 -1.87 7.21 -4.09
C HIS A 56 -2.76 8.30 -4.70
N LEU A 57 -3.18 8.14 -5.96
CA LEU A 57 -4.03 9.11 -6.64
C LEU A 57 -5.38 9.31 -5.92
N PRO A 58 -6.11 8.25 -5.52
CA PRO A 58 -7.31 8.39 -4.69
C PRO A 58 -7.08 9.20 -3.40
N HIS A 59 -5.97 8.99 -2.70
CA HIS A 59 -5.66 9.76 -1.50
C HIS A 59 -5.44 11.25 -1.79
N ILE A 60 -4.72 11.59 -2.88
CA ILE A 60 -4.51 12.99 -3.29
C ILE A 60 -5.84 13.66 -3.66
N ILE A 61 -6.70 12.95 -4.40
CA ILE A 61 -8.04 13.44 -4.75
C ILE A 61 -8.86 13.72 -3.48
N ALA A 62 -8.89 12.78 -2.54
CA ALA A 62 -9.62 12.95 -1.28
C ALA A 62 -9.11 14.15 -0.48
N TYR A 63 -7.78 14.33 -0.39
CA TYR A 63 -7.18 15.47 0.29
C TYR A 63 -7.62 16.82 -0.31
N ASN A 64 -7.58 16.93 -1.64
CA ASN A 64 -7.99 18.15 -2.34
C ASN A 64 -9.48 18.45 -2.19
N ILE A 65 -10.34 17.43 -2.20
CA ILE A 65 -11.78 17.60 -1.96
C ILE A 65 -12.04 18.14 -0.55
N VAL A 66 -11.38 17.57 0.47
CA VAL A 66 -11.52 18.05 1.85
C VAL A 66 -11.00 19.48 1.99
N GLY A 67 -9.84 19.79 1.42
CA GLY A 67 -9.29 21.16 1.43
C GLY A 67 -10.23 22.16 0.75
N THR A 68 -10.83 21.78 -0.38
CA THR A 68 -11.81 22.63 -1.08
C THR A 68 -13.07 22.88 -0.23
N ALA A 69 -13.52 21.87 0.51
CA ALA A 69 -14.67 22.00 1.41
C ALA A 69 -14.38 22.94 2.59
N ASP A 70 -13.17 22.84 3.19
CA ASP A 70 -12.71 23.71 4.28
C ASP A 70 -12.57 25.17 3.80
N ASP A 71 -11.99 25.38 2.62
CA ASP A 71 -11.88 26.71 2.00
C ASP A 71 -13.27 27.34 1.80
N LEU A 72 -14.26 26.57 1.33
CA LEU A 72 -15.63 27.07 1.10
C LEU A 72 -16.40 27.37 2.40
N GLU A 73 -16.16 26.61 3.47
CA GLU A 73 -16.69 26.89 4.80
C GLU A 73 -16.14 28.22 5.35
N SER A 74 -14.86 28.51 5.10
CA SER A 74 -14.24 29.77 5.56
C SER A 74 -14.85 31.01 4.89
N VAL A 75 -15.25 30.91 3.62
CA VAL A 75 -15.86 32.01 2.86
C VAL A 75 -17.32 32.25 3.26
N THR A 76 -18.04 31.21 3.67
CA THR A 76 -19.46 31.31 4.07
C THR A 76 -19.69 31.76 5.51
N LYS A 77 -18.62 31.84 6.33
CA LYS A 77 -18.65 32.38 7.70
C LYS A 77 -18.47 33.91 7.78
N THR A 78 -18.45 34.60 6.65
CA THR A 78 -18.46 36.08 6.57
C THR A 78 -19.88 36.57 6.28
#